data_AF-A0A5Q4ELN0-F1
#
_entry.id   AF-A0A5Q4ELN0-F1
#
_cell.length_a   1.000
_cell.length_b   1.000
_cell.length_c   1.000
_cell.angle_alpha   90.00
_cell.angle_beta   90.00
_cell.angle_gamma   90.00
#
_symmetry.space_group_name_H-M   'P 1'
#
loop_
_entity.id
_entity.type
_entity.pdbx_description
1 polymer ?
#
loop_
_entity_poly.entity_id
_entity_poly.type
_entity_poly.pdbx_seq_one_letter_code
_entity_poly.pdbx_strand_id
1 'polypeptide(L)'
;MTTNKPENILPWQRPAEPEHPMVVEGGFASGDARFMLRCLYEELLLSGVDRETLAEMTRDPNYQALYAARHAIGDEAATELLNQAAAAVGALRVTLHESTTRSDQATLTISAKTSE
;
A
#
# COMPACT_ATOMS: atom_id res chain seq x y z
N MET A 1 39.73 34.42 1.06
CA MET A 1 39.15 33.08 0.85
C MET A 1 37.66 33.25 0.64
N THR A 2 37.21 33.29 -0.61
CA THR A 2 35.79 33.41 -0.98
C THR A 2 35.19 32.01 -1.05
N THR A 3 34.33 31.69 -0.09
CA THR A 3 33.54 30.45 -0.08
C THR A 3 32.46 30.52 -1.16
N ASN A 4 32.64 29.78 -2.26
CA ASN A 4 31.61 29.56 -3.26
C ASN A 4 30.45 28.80 -2.60
N LYS A 5 29.31 29.49 -2.46
CA LYS A 5 28.06 28.89 -2.04
C LYS A 5 27.53 28.08 -3.24
N PRO A 6 27.26 26.77 -3.10
CA PRO A 6 26.74 26.00 -4.22
C PRO A 6 25.39 26.57 -4.64
N GLU A 7 25.26 26.84 -5.95
CA GLU A 7 24.04 27.36 -6.53
C GLU A 7 22.89 26.37 -6.28
N ASN A 8 21.75 26.91 -5.83
CA ASN A 8 20.55 26.12 -5.55
C ASN A 8 19.85 25.82 -6.88
N ILE A 9 20.42 24.89 -7.65
CA ILE A 9 19.88 24.43 -8.92
C ILE A 9 18.69 23.52 -8.64
N LEU A 10 17.56 23.83 -9.28
CA LEU A 10 16.31 23.08 -9.12
C LEU A 10 16.49 21.65 -9.65
N PRO A 11 15.91 20.62 -9.01
CA PRO A 11 16.19 19.21 -9.32
C PRO A 11 16.08 18.83 -10.81
N TRP A 12 15.12 19.42 -11.53
CA TRP A 12 14.88 19.17 -12.95
C TRP A 12 15.86 19.85 -13.91
N GLN A 13 16.72 20.75 -13.40
CA GLN A 13 17.76 21.44 -14.18
C GLN A 13 19.12 20.75 -14.05
N ARG A 14 19.23 19.70 -13.23
CA ARG A 14 20.46 18.93 -13.09
C ARG A 14 20.67 18.15 -14.40
N PRO A 15 21.84 18.27 -15.07
CA PRO A 15 22.17 17.37 -16.17
C PRO A 15 22.05 15.94 -15.68
N ALA A 16 21.34 15.09 -16.41
CA ALA A 16 21.21 13.68 -16.08
C ALA A 16 22.60 13.04 -16.22
N GLU A 17 23.26 12.78 -15.10
CA GLU A 17 24.54 12.08 -15.06
C GLU A 17 24.33 10.68 -15.68
N PRO A 18 25.02 10.32 -16.78
CA PRO A 18 24.86 9.03 -17.47
C PRO A 18 25.24 7.80 -16.63
N GLU A 19 25.73 8.00 -15.42
CA GLU A 19 26.38 6.99 -14.59
C GLU A 19 25.57 6.58 -13.37
N HIS A 20 24.32 7.02 -13.23
CA HIS A 20 23.47 6.45 -12.19
C HIS A 20 23.13 5.01 -12.56
N PRO A 21 23.67 4.01 -11.85
CA PRO A 21 23.36 2.63 -12.14
C PRO A 21 21.84 2.46 -11.98
N MET A 22 21.21 1.64 -12.81
CA MET A 22 19.89 1.08 -12.49
C MET A 22 19.99 0.09 -11.31
N VAL A 23 20.83 0.39 -10.33
CA VAL A 23 21.01 -0.37 -9.10
C VAL A 23 20.06 0.25 -8.10
N VAL A 24 19.11 -0.55 -7.66
CA VAL A 24 18.24 -0.21 -6.55
C VAL A 24 19.12 -0.18 -5.29
N GLU A 25 19.52 1.00 -4.87
CA GLU A 25 20.19 1.21 -3.59
C GLU A 25 19.12 1.34 -2.49
N GLY A 26 19.01 0.30 -1.66
CA GLY A 26 18.16 0.31 -0.47
C GLY A 26 18.99 0.63 0.78
N GLY A 27 18.63 1.69 1.50
CA GLY A 27 19.19 2.00 2.82
C GLY A 27 18.33 1.46 3.96
N PHE A 28 18.95 1.14 5.10
CA PHE A 28 18.21 0.83 6.33
C PHE A 28 17.63 2.11 6.91
N ALA A 29 16.32 2.30 6.81
CA ALA A 29 15.60 3.30 7.58
C ALA A 29 15.29 2.72 8.97
N SER A 30 15.60 3.47 10.03
CA SER A 30 15.16 3.14 11.39
C SER A 30 13.64 3.37 11.48
N GLY A 31 12.87 2.36 11.12
CA GLY A 31 11.41 2.37 11.16
C GLY A 31 10.85 1.17 11.92
N ASP A 32 9.68 1.35 12.53
CA ASP A 32 8.93 0.25 13.10
C ASP A 32 8.28 -0.57 11.96
N ALA A 33 8.83 -1.77 11.72
CA ALA A 33 8.35 -2.67 10.68
C ALA A 33 6.88 -3.10 10.90
N ARG A 34 6.39 -3.19 12.14
CA ARG A 34 4.97 -3.50 12.41
C ARG A 34 4.10 -2.34 11.97
N PHE A 35 4.48 -1.11 12.31
CA PHE A 35 3.74 0.07 11.89
C PHE A 35 3.70 0.20 10.37
N MET A 36 4.85 0.04 9.71
CA MET A 36 4.95 0.09 8.26
C MET A 36 4.08 -0.98 7.59
N LEU A 37 4.16 -2.23 8.04
CA LEU A 37 3.36 -3.32 7.47
C LEU A 37 1.86 -3.09 7.66
N ARG A 38 1.44 -2.54 8.81
CA ARG A 38 0.05 -2.20 9.08
C ARG A 38 -0.45 -1.14 8.08
N CYS A 39 0.30 -0.07 7.87
CA CYS A 39 -0.06 0.97 6.90
C CYS A 39 -0.17 0.42 5.48
N LEU A 40 0.76 -0.45 5.07
CA LEU A 40 0.70 -1.11 3.76
C LEU A 40 -0.55 -1.98 3.61
N TYR A 41 -0.92 -2.74 4.66
CA TYR A 41 -2.15 -3.52 4.63
C TYR A 41 -3.39 -2.65 4.52
N GLU A 42 -3.51 -1.62 5.36
CA GLU A 42 -4.66 -0.71 5.35
C GLU A 42 -4.83 -0.05 3.97
N GLU A 43 -3.74 0.45 3.36
CA GLU A 43 -3.76 1.07 2.04
C GLU A 43 -4.18 0.10 0.93
N LEU A 44 -3.65 -1.12 0.92
CA LEU A 44 -3.98 -2.13 -0.09
C LEU A 44 -5.40 -2.64 0.06
N LEU A 45 -5.88 -2.81 1.29
CA LEU A 45 -7.28 -3.16 1.57
C LEU A 45 -8.23 -2.04 1.10
N LEU A 46 -7.90 -0.77 1.37
CA LEU A 46 -8.67 0.40 0.91
C LEU A 46 -8.67 0.52 -0.62
N SER A 47 -7.59 0.07 -1.27
CA SER A 47 -7.47 0.01 -2.73
C SER A 47 -8.23 -1.17 -3.36
N GLY A 48 -8.86 -2.03 -2.55
CA GLY A 48 -9.69 -3.14 -3.00
C GLY A 48 -8.97 -4.47 -3.16
N VAL A 49 -7.72 -4.60 -2.71
CA VAL A 49 -7.04 -5.90 -2.62
C VAL A 49 -7.67 -6.72 -1.51
N ASP A 50 -8.11 -7.94 -1.79
CA ASP A 50 -8.67 -8.82 -0.78
C ASP A 50 -7.59 -9.38 0.17
N ARG A 51 -8.03 -9.86 1.34
CA ARG A 51 -7.13 -10.32 2.40
C ARG A 51 -6.30 -11.53 1.98
N GLU A 52 -6.89 -12.47 1.25
CA GLU A 52 -6.21 -13.69 0.80
C GLU A 52 -5.06 -13.35 -0.16
N THR A 53 -5.34 -12.52 -1.17
CA THR A 53 -4.33 -12.00 -2.10
C THR A 53 -3.23 -11.23 -1.37
N LEU A 54 -3.60 -10.39 -0.40
CA LEU A 54 -2.64 -9.62 0.40
C LEU A 54 -1.72 -10.53 1.23
N ALA A 55 -2.26 -11.63 1.76
CA ALA A 55 -1.47 -12.64 2.47
C ALA A 55 -0.47 -13.35 1.54
N GLU A 56 -0.83 -13.60 0.28
CA GLU A 56 0.07 -14.17 -0.74
C GLU A 56 1.18 -13.17 -1.12
N MET A 57 0.82 -11.93 -1.42
CA MET A 57 1.77 -10.85 -1.75
C MET A 57 2.83 -10.68 -0.66
N THR A 58 2.44 -10.81 0.62
CA THR A 58 3.35 -10.63 1.76
C THR A 58 4.40 -11.74 1.86
N ARG A 59 4.18 -12.89 1.22
CA ARG A 59 5.12 -14.01 1.15
C ARG A 59 5.97 -14.00 -0.12
N ASP A 60 5.60 -13.19 -1.11
CA ASP A 60 6.28 -13.14 -2.40
C ASP A 60 7.44 -12.10 -2.39
N PRO A 61 8.70 -12.52 -2.66
CA PRO A 61 9.86 -11.62 -2.68
C PRO A 61 9.79 -10.52 -3.76
N ASN A 62 8.90 -10.62 -4.75
CA ASN A 62 8.65 -9.55 -5.70
C ASN A 62 8.03 -8.30 -5.04
N TYR A 63 7.35 -8.46 -3.90
CA TYR A 63 6.80 -7.36 -3.09
C TYR A 63 7.74 -7.04 -1.93
N GLN A 64 8.93 -6.52 -2.26
CA GLN A 64 10.05 -6.35 -1.34
C GLN A 64 9.68 -5.67 -0.01
N ALA A 65 8.85 -4.62 -0.04
CA ALA A 65 8.44 -3.90 1.18
C ALA A 65 7.62 -4.79 2.13
N LEU A 66 6.63 -5.52 1.60
CA LEU A 66 5.81 -6.45 2.38
C LEU A 66 6.65 -7.63 2.86
N TYR A 67 7.46 -8.21 1.96
CA TYR A 67 8.29 -9.37 2.24
C TYR A 67 9.33 -9.08 3.34
N ALA A 68 10.03 -7.95 3.25
CA ALA A 68 11.04 -7.54 4.23
C ALA A 68 10.40 -7.21 5.58
N ALA A 69 9.26 -6.51 5.59
CA ALA A 69 8.55 -6.18 6.83
C ALA A 69 8.03 -7.43 7.54
N ARG A 70 7.45 -8.38 6.79
CA ARG A 70 7.04 -9.69 7.32
C ARG A 70 8.22 -10.43 7.95
N HIS A 71 9.34 -10.53 7.23
CA HIS A 71 10.55 -11.19 7.73
C HIS A 71 11.07 -10.54 9.02
N ALA A 72 11.01 -9.22 9.12
CA ALA A 72 11.48 -8.49 10.29
C ALA A 72 10.63 -8.76 11.55
N ILE A 73 9.32 -9.01 11.40
CA ILE A 73 8.39 -9.15 12.53
C ILE A 73 7.94 -10.60 12.80
N GLY A 74 8.13 -11.50 11.83
CA GLY A 74 7.70 -12.90 11.88
C GLY A 74 6.30 -13.15 11.32
N ASP A 75 6.08 -14.39 10.86
CA ASP A 75 4.87 -14.79 10.14
C ASP A 75 3.58 -14.73 10.98
N GLU A 76 3.65 -15.14 12.24
CA GLU A 76 2.52 -15.11 13.16
C GLU A 76 2.08 -13.68 13.43
N ALA A 77 3.03 -12.80 13.75
CA ALA A 77 2.78 -11.38 13.97
C ALA A 77 2.22 -10.70 12.71
N ALA A 78 2.75 -11.00 11.53
CA ALA A 78 2.24 -10.46 10.27
C ALA A 78 0.81 -10.93 9.95
N THR A 79 0.48 -12.17 10.29
CA THR A 79 -0.87 -12.74 10.10
C THR A 79 -1.87 -12.08 11.05
N GLU A 80 -1.50 -11.92 12.33
CA GLU A 80 -2.31 -11.22 13.32
C GLU A 80 -2.58 -9.76 12.88
N LEU A 81 -1.54 -9.07 12.43
CA LEU A 81 -1.61 -7.69 11.96
C LEU A 81 -2.53 -7.54 10.74
N LEU A 82 -2.48 -8.49 9.80
CA LEU A 82 -3.36 -8.50 8.63
C LEU A 82 -4.83 -8.66 9.03
N ASN A 83 -5.12 -9.56 9.97
CA ASN A 83 -6.49 -9.74 10.47
C ASN A 83 -7.00 -8.48 11.18
N GLN A 84 -6.14 -7.83 11.98
CA GLN A 84 -6.47 -6.55 12.63
C GLN A 84 -6.72 -5.44 11.61
N ALA A 85 -5.87 -5.31 10.58
CA ALA A 85 -6.05 -4.32 9.52
C ALA A 85 -7.33 -4.56 8.73
N ALA A 86 -7.63 -5.81 8.35
CA ALA A 86 -8.86 -6.17 7.65
C ALA A 86 -10.11 -5.86 8.48
N ALA A 87 -10.08 -6.13 9.79
CA ALA A 87 -11.17 -5.78 10.69
C ALA A 87 -11.32 -4.25 10.85
N ALA A 88 -10.21 -3.51 10.92
CA ALA A 88 -10.20 -2.06 11.12
C ALA A 88 -10.66 -1.28 9.88
N VAL A 89 -10.22 -1.69 8.67
CA VAL A 89 -10.65 -1.08 7.41
C VAL A 89 -12.15 -1.31 7.19
N GLY A 90 -12.71 -2.37 7.78
CA GLY A 90 -14.12 -2.67 7.70
C GLY A 90 -14.47 -3.02 6.26
N ALA A 91 -14.43 -4.30 5.92
CA ALA A 91 -14.89 -4.79 4.63
C ALA A 91 -16.41 -4.57 4.46
N LEU A 92 -16.82 -3.32 4.22
CA LEU A 92 -18.07 -2.98 3.60
C LEU A 92 -17.97 -3.46 2.15
N ARG A 93 -18.30 -4.74 1.95
CA ARG A 93 -18.42 -5.30 0.60
C ARG A 93 -19.68 -4.72 -0.01
N VAL A 94 -19.54 -3.59 -0.70
CA VAL A 94 -20.64 -2.95 -1.43
C VAL A 94 -20.84 -3.70 -2.74
N THR A 95 -21.97 -4.39 -2.87
CA THR A 95 -22.42 -4.90 -4.17
C THR A 95 -23.33 -3.85 -4.80
N LEU A 96 -22.84 -3.19 -5.85
CA LEU A 96 -23.63 -2.23 -6.61
C LEU A 96 -24.57 -3.00 -7.55
N HIS A 97 -25.88 -2.81 -7.39
CA HIS A 97 -26.86 -3.31 -8.35
C HIS A 97 -27.49 -2.12 -9.07
N GLU A 98 -27.16 -1.96 -10.35
CA GLU A 98 -27.87 -1.04 -11.23
C GLU A 98 -29.09 -1.77 -11.79
N SER A 99 -30.28 -1.20 -11.60
CA SER A 99 -31.51 -1.71 -12.20
C SER A 99 -32.23 -0.59 -12.92
N THR A 100 -32.57 -0.81 -14.19
CA THR A 100 -33.33 0.13 -14.99
C THR A 100 -34.81 -0.01 -14.61
N THR A 101 -35.29 0.82 -13.70
CA THR A 101 -36.73 0.94 -13.46
C THR A 101 -37.38 1.56 -14.68
N ARG A 102 -38.54 1.03 -15.09
CA ARG A 102 -39.34 1.49 -16.24
C ARG A 102 -40.05 2.81 -15.89
N SER A 103 -39.25 3.84 -15.65
CA SER A 103 -39.59 5.23 -15.36
C SER A 103 -38.30 6.00 -15.58
N ASP A 104 -38.32 7.24 -16.08
CA ASP A 104 -37.12 8.05 -16.40
C ASP A 104 -36.25 8.43 -15.17
N GLN A 105 -36.23 7.60 -14.12
CA GLN A 105 -35.45 7.75 -12.91
C GLN A 105 -34.62 6.48 -12.67
N ALA A 106 -33.30 6.65 -12.65
CA ALA A 106 -32.37 5.62 -12.19
C ALA A 106 -32.41 5.55 -10.66
N THR A 107 -32.61 4.35 -10.11
CA THR A 107 -32.56 4.12 -8.65
C THR A 107 -31.24 3.44 -8.31
N LEU A 108 -30.39 4.12 -7.53
CA LEU A 108 -29.15 3.56 -6.99
C LEU A 108 -29.46 2.86 -5.66
N THR A 109 -29.25 1.55 -5.57
CA THR A 109 -29.39 0.80 -4.31
C THR A 109 -28.01 0.39 -3.81
N ILE A 110 -27.63 0.88 -2.63
CA ILE A 110 -26.38 0.54 -1.95
C ILE A 110 -26.72 -0.42 -0.81
N SER A 111 -26.18 -1.64 -0.87
CA SER A 111 -26.37 -2.66 0.16
C SER A 111 -25.01 -3.05 0.74
N ALA A 112 -24.91 -3.02 2.06
CA ALA A 112 -23.74 -3.40 2.83
C ALA A 112 -23.97 -4.77 3.49
N LYS A 113 -23.01 -5.69 3.35
CA LYS A 113 -22.96 -6.91 4.17
C LYS A 113 -21.70 -6.89 5.03
N THR A 114 -21.88 -7.12 6.32
CA THR A 114 -20.80 -7.40 7.25
C THR A 114 -20.41 -8.87 7.12
N SER A 115 -19.14 -9.15 6.83
CA SER A 115 -18.61 -10.51 6.89
C SER A 115 -18.58 -10.96 8.35
N GLU A 116 -19.23 -12.08 8.65
CA GLU A 116 -19.15 -12.76 9.96
C GLU A 116 -17.78 -13.41 10.19
#